data_AF-A0A950XEY9-F1
#
_entry.id   AF-A0A950XEY9-F1
#
_cell.length_a   1.000
_cell.length_b   1.000
_cell.length_c   1.000
_cell.angle_alpha   90.00
_cell.angle_beta   90.00
_cell.angle_gamma   90.00
#
_symmetry.space_group_name_H-M   'P 1'
#
loop_
_entity.id
_entity.type
_entity.pdbx_description
1 polymer ?
#
loop_
_entity_poly.entity_id
_entity_poly.type
_entity_poly.pdbx_seq_one_letter_code
_entity_poly.pdbx_strand_id
1 'polypeptide(L)'
;QVFLGRDFGDERNYSEEVASKIDAEVRKIIESCYDNGRRLLETNWDKVDRMVASLLEYETVEAEEVRAILAGRPYDRAKGTEVPPADAQPDRPIAEEPRRVEKPSRLPPKISPEPA
;
A
#
# COMPACT_ATOMS: atom_id res chain seq x y z
N GLN A 1 -4.54 34.85 -43.53
CA GLN A 1 -4.63 33.96 -42.36
C GLN A 1 -3.55 34.40 -41.40
N VAL A 2 -3.92 34.75 -40.17
CA VAL A 2 -2.98 35.21 -39.14
C VAL A 2 -3.08 34.21 -38.00
N PHE A 3 -2.04 33.41 -37.84
CA PHE A 3 -1.94 32.39 -36.80
C PHE A 3 -1.56 33.11 -35.50
N LEU A 4 -2.54 33.34 -34.63
CA LEU A 4 -2.38 34.05 -33.36
C LEU A 4 -1.80 33.09 -32.30
N GLY A 5 -0.60 32.57 -32.57
CA GLY A 5 0.26 31.87 -31.62
C GLY A 5 1.12 32.86 -30.83
N ARG A 6 0.53 33.97 -30.40
CA ARG A 6 1.17 34.93 -29.50
C ARG A 6 0.79 34.51 -28.10
N ASP A 7 1.75 33.92 -27.40
CA ASP A 7 2.08 34.38 -26.05
C ASP A 7 0.86 34.69 -25.17
N PHE A 8 0.00 33.70 -24.92
CA PHE A 8 -0.65 33.63 -23.61
C PHE A 8 0.43 33.22 -22.61
N GLY A 9 1.41 34.11 -22.44
CA GLY A 9 2.20 34.15 -21.24
C GLY A 9 1.20 34.32 -20.12
N ASP A 10 1.11 33.30 -19.29
CA ASP A 10 0.41 33.36 -18.01
C ASP A 10 1.18 34.40 -17.17
N GLU A 11 0.87 35.67 -17.39
CA GLU A 11 1.36 36.77 -16.58
C GLU A 11 0.80 36.49 -15.20
N ARG A 12 1.66 35.98 -14.32
CA ARG A 12 1.32 35.52 -12.98
C ARG A 12 0.45 36.58 -12.30
N ASN A 13 -0.85 36.34 -12.22
CA ASN A 13 -1.85 37.30 -11.75
C ASN A 13 -1.85 37.44 -10.21
N TYR A 14 -0.67 37.53 -9.59
CA TYR A 14 -0.52 37.65 -8.15
C TYR A 14 0.69 38.53 -7.80
N SER A 15 0.58 39.28 -6.70
CA SER A 15 1.66 40.16 -6.24
C SER A 15 2.89 39.37 -5.81
N GLU A 16 4.07 40.01 -5.84
CA GLU A 16 5.32 39.44 -5.32
C GLU A 16 5.19 38.97 -3.86
N GLU A 17 4.43 39.71 -3.05
CA GLU A 17 4.12 39.32 -1.67
C GLU A 17 3.33 38.01 -1.60
N VAL A 18 2.35 37.81 -2.50
CA VAL A 18 1.58 36.56 -2.57
C VAL A 18 2.46 35.42 -3.06
N ALA A 19 3.32 35.65 -4.05
CA ALA A 19 4.29 34.65 -4.51
C ALA A 19 5.23 34.20 -3.38
N SER A 20 5.77 35.15 -2.61
CA SER A 20 6.64 34.87 -1.46
C SER A 20 5.94 34.03 -0.39
N LYS A 21 4.67 34.32 -0.09
CA LYS A 21 3.86 33.52 0.85
C LYS A 21 3.65 32.09 0.36
N ILE A 22 3.43 31.91 -0.95
CA ILE A 22 3.28 30.57 -1.54
C ILE A 22 4.57 29.77 -1.38
N ASP A 23 5.71 30.34 -1.76
CA ASP A 23 7.01 29.67 -1.64
C ASP A 23 7.36 29.30 -0.19
N ALA A 24 6.99 30.16 0.76
CA ALA A 24 7.17 29.90 2.18
C ALA A 24 6.34 28.69 2.64
N GLU A 25 5.06 28.60 2.25
CA GLU A 25 4.21 27.47 2.64
C GLU A 25 4.65 26.17 1.94
N VAL A 26 5.07 26.24 0.68
CA VAL A 26 5.63 25.07 -0.03
C VAL A 26 6.87 24.55 0.71
N ARG A 27 7.80 25.43 1.10
CA ARG A 27 8.99 25.03 1.87
C ARG A 27 8.60 24.36 3.18
N LYS A 28 7.67 24.96 3.92
CA LYS A 28 7.19 24.43 5.20
C LYS A 28 6.55 23.04 5.06
N ILE A 29 5.79 22.80 3.99
CA ILE A 29 5.22 21.47 3.70
C ILE A 29 6.35 20.46 3.46
N ILE A 30 7.35 20.82 2.65
CA ILE A 30 8.48 19.94 2.34
C ILE A 30 9.27 19.60 3.62
N GLU A 31 9.61 20.61 4.42
CA GLU A 31 10.32 20.43 5.70
C GLU A 31 9.53 19.54 6.66
N SER A 32 8.23 19.79 6.81
CA SER A 32 7.37 18.96 7.66
C SER A 32 7.29 17.50 7.19
N CYS A 33 7.22 17.25 5.89
CA CYS A 33 7.21 15.90 5.32
C CYS A 33 8.55 15.20 5.53
N TYR A 34 9.66 15.92 5.35
CA TYR A 34 11.00 15.40 5.57
C TYR A 34 11.21 15.01 7.04
N ASP A 35 10.90 15.92 7.97
CA ASP A 35 11.04 15.68 9.41
C ASP A 35 10.14 14.53 9.88
N ASN A 36 8.92 14.44 9.36
CA ASN A 36 8.03 13.31 9.63
C ASN A 36 8.64 11.98 9.14
N GLY A 37 9.11 11.94 7.89
CA GLY A 37 9.75 10.75 7.32
C GLY A 37 10.99 10.33 8.12
N ARG A 38 11.86 11.29 8.44
CA ARG A 38 13.05 11.07 9.27
C ARG A 38 12.67 10.51 10.64
N ARG A 39 11.72 11.14 11.33
CA ARG A 39 11.26 10.69 12.64
C ARG A 39 10.63 9.30 12.58
N LEU A 40 9.88 8.99 11.53
CA LEU A 40 9.28 7.67 11.33
C LEU A 40 10.36 6.59 11.22
N LEU A 41 11.43 6.85 10.45
CA LEU A 41 12.57 5.95 10.31
C LEU A 41 13.34 5.81 11.63
N GLU A 42 13.69 6.92 12.30
CA GLU A 42 14.41 6.90 13.57
C GLU A 42 13.62 6.17 14.67
N THR A 43 12.30 6.36 14.73
CA THR A 43 11.42 5.70 15.72
C THR A 43 11.31 4.19 15.50
N ASN A 44 11.48 3.74 14.27
CA ASN A 44 11.35 2.32 13.86
C ASN A 44 12.69 1.75 13.39
N TRP A 45 13.80 2.23 13.96
CA TRP A 45 15.15 1.86 13.51
C TRP A 45 15.40 0.35 13.58
N ASP A 46 14.79 -0.34 14.55
CA ASP A 46 14.82 -1.79 14.68
C ASP A 46 14.28 -2.53 13.44
N LYS A 47 13.23 -2.00 12.82
CA LYS A 47 12.64 -2.56 11.59
C LYS A 47 13.50 -2.24 10.37
N VAL A 48 14.11 -1.05 10.34
CA VAL A 48 15.06 -0.65 9.29
C VAL A 48 16.28 -1.59 9.32
N ASP A 49 16.88 -1.81 10.49
CA ASP A 49 18.03 -2.72 10.64
C ASP A 49 17.70 -4.15 10.20
N ARG A 50 16.50 -4.66 10.54
CA ARG A 50 16.03 -5.97 10.07
C ARG A 50 15.89 -6.01 8.54
N MET A 51 15.32 -4.97 7.94
CA MET A 51 15.19 -4.88 6.48
C MET A 51 16.55 -4.86 5.79
N VAL A 52 17.50 -4.11 6.34
CA VAL A 52 18.87 -4.03 5.82
C VAL A 52 19.57 -5.39 5.96
N ALA A 53 19.42 -6.07 7.09
CA ALA A 53 19.98 -7.41 7.28
C ALA A 53 19.43 -8.41 6.25
N SER A 54 18.11 -8.45 6.04
CA SER A 54 17.49 -9.29 5.01
C SER A 54 17.99 -8.96 3.60
N LEU A 55 18.12 -7.67 3.25
CA LEU A 55 18.63 -7.25 1.95
C LEU A 55 20.11 -7.58 1.75
N LEU A 56 20.93 -7.54 2.80
CA LEU A 56 22.33 -7.93 2.72
C LEU A 56 22.51 -9.44 2.51
N GLU A 57 21.63 -10.26 3.08
CA GLU A 57 21.71 -11.72 2.96
C GLU A 57 21.16 -12.23 1.62
N TYR A 58 20.05 -11.66 1.15
CA TYR A 58 19.30 -12.21 0.00
C TYR A 58 19.13 -11.27 -1.18
N GLU A 59 19.64 -10.04 -1.13
CA GLU A 59 19.55 -8.95 -2.14
C GLU A 59 18.12 -8.49 -2.50
N THR A 60 17.11 -9.28 -2.14
CA THR A 60 15.70 -9.10 -2.47
C THR A 60 14.85 -9.51 -1.28
N VAL A 61 13.78 -8.75 -1.02
CA VAL A 61 12.83 -9.00 0.07
C VAL A 61 11.43 -9.13 -0.53
N GLU A 62 10.72 -10.18 -0.16
CA GLU A 62 9.35 -10.44 -0.62
C GLU A 62 8.30 -9.68 0.18
N ALA A 63 7.11 -9.50 -0.38
CA ALA A 63 6.07 -8.67 0.25
C ALA A 63 5.62 -9.22 1.62
N GLU A 64 5.58 -10.54 1.77
CA GLU A 64 5.27 -11.27 3.01
C GLU A 64 6.35 -11.02 4.07
N GLU A 65 7.62 -11.07 3.68
CA GLU A 65 8.77 -10.79 4.55
C GLU A 65 8.74 -9.33 5.02
N VAL A 66 8.48 -8.37 4.13
CA VAL A 66 8.30 -6.96 4.50
C VAL A 66 7.19 -6.80 5.54
N ARG A 67 6.04 -7.45 5.35
CA ARG A 67 4.93 -7.39 6.31
C ARG A 67 5.31 -7.97 7.66
N ALA A 68 6.04 -9.09 7.68
CA ALA A 68 6.53 -9.69 8.91
C ALA A 68 7.52 -8.77 9.64
N ILE A 69 8.49 -8.19 8.93
CA ILE A 69 9.45 -7.22 9.49
C ILE A 69 8.73 -6.02 10.10
N LEU A 70 7.76 -5.44 9.37
CA LEU A 70 6.99 -4.29 9.84
C LEU A 70 6.13 -4.62 11.08
N ALA A 71 5.61 -5.84 11.16
CA ALA A 71 4.87 -6.36 12.31
C ALA A 71 5.77 -6.83 13.46
N GLY A 72 7.10 -6.81 13.28
CA GLY A 72 8.07 -7.29 14.26
C GLY A 72 8.11 -8.81 14.43
N ARG A 73 7.51 -9.58 13.51
CA ARG A 73 7.42 -11.04 13.55
C ARG A 73 8.56 -11.72 12.80
N PRO A 74 8.96 -12.94 13.20
CA PRO A 74 9.91 -13.75 12.46
C PRO A 74 9.30 -14.26 11.14
N TYR A 75 10.09 -14.27 10.07
CA TYR A 75 9.73 -14.79 8.75
C TYR A 75 10.68 -15.93 8.36
N ASP A 76 10.15 -17.08 7.95
CA ASP A 76 10.95 -18.20 7.47
C ASP A 76 10.86 -18.25 5.94
N ARG A 77 11.96 -17.81 5.32
CA ARG A 77 12.09 -17.76 3.87
C ARG A 77 12.14 -19.15 3.24
N ALA A 78 12.68 -20.16 3.94
CA ALA A 78 12.75 -21.52 3.41
C ALA A 78 11.35 -22.16 3.27
N LYS A 79 10.40 -21.73 4.12
CA LYS A 79 9.00 -22.18 4.08
C LYS A 79 8.07 -21.17 3.40
N GLY A 80 8.55 -20.01 3.00
CA GLY A 80 7.74 -18.92 2.43
C GLY A 80 6.60 -18.47 3.34
N THR A 81 6.71 -18.66 4.65
CA THR A 81 5.61 -18.45 5.62
C THR A 81 6.12 -17.76 6.89
N GLU A 82 5.24 -16.98 7.52
CA GLU A 82 5.53 -16.40 8.84
C GLU A 82 5.73 -17.54 9.85
N VAL A 83 6.79 -17.45 10.68
CA VAL A 83 6.99 -18.44 11.73
C VAL A 83 5.98 -18.16 12.83
N PRO A 84 5.09 -19.11 13.19
CA PRO A 84 4.20 -18.91 14.32
C PRO A 84 5.03 -18.66 15.58
N PRO A 85 4.63 -17.71 16.45
CA PRO A 85 5.34 -17.46 17.70
C PRO A 85 5.51 -18.75 18.51
N ALA A 86 6.68 -18.97 19.09
CA ALA A 86 7.01 -20.19 19.83
C ALA A 86 6.08 -20.47 21.04
N ASP A 87 5.32 -19.47 21.49
CA ASP A 87 4.34 -19.58 22.59
C ASP A 87 2.88 -19.71 22.12
N ALA A 88 2.62 -19.84 20.82
CA ALA A 88 1.30 -20.18 20.33
C ALA A 88 1.04 -21.67 20.58
N GLN A 89 0.33 -22.00 21.66
CA GLN A 89 -0.27 -23.33 21.78
C GLN A 89 -1.08 -23.64 20.52
N PRO A 90 -0.98 -24.87 19.97
CA PRO A 90 -1.67 -25.23 18.75
C PRO A 90 -3.15 -25.40 19.07
N ASP A 91 -3.94 -24.35 18.87
CA ASP A 91 -5.39 -24.46 18.85
C ASP A 91 -5.82 -25.14 17.52
N ARG A 92 -5.72 -26.49 17.55
CA ARG A 92 -6.44 -27.50 16.75
C ARG A 92 -6.34 -27.43 15.21
N PRO A 93 -6.44 -28.59 14.52
CA PRO A 93 -6.10 -28.69 13.11
C PRO A 93 -7.18 -28.05 12.24
N ILE A 94 -6.79 -27.06 11.42
CA ILE A 94 -7.61 -26.63 10.29
C ILE A 94 -7.39 -27.66 9.18
N ALA A 95 -8.34 -28.58 9.03
CA ALA A 95 -8.38 -29.49 7.89
C ALA A 95 -8.64 -28.72 6.59
N GLU A 96 -7.86 -29.01 5.55
CA GLU A 96 -8.02 -28.61 4.14
C GLU A 96 -9.43 -29.02 3.61
N GLU A 97 -10.11 -28.35 2.68
CA GLU A 97 -9.83 -28.11 1.24
C GLU A 97 -10.91 -27.14 0.62
N PRO A 98 -10.80 -26.66 -0.64
CA PRO A 98 -11.38 -25.39 -1.10
C PRO A 98 -12.87 -25.47 -1.52
N ARG A 99 -13.68 -24.48 -1.09
CA ARG A 99 -15.04 -24.30 -1.63
C ARG A 99 -15.01 -23.58 -2.99
N ARG A 100 -15.18 -24.37 -4.05
CA ARG A 100 -15.56 -23.89 -5.39
C ARG A 100 -16.85 -23.07 -5.31
N VAL A 101 -16.82 -21.81 -5.74
CA VAL A 101 -18.00 -20.94 -5.79
C VAL A 101 -18.79 -21.28 -7.05
N GLU A 102 -19.87 -22.05 -6.94
CA GLU A 102 -20.86 -22.17 -8.00
C GLU A 102 -21.90 -21.04 -7.88
N LYS A 103 -22.08 -20.27 -8.96
CA LYS A 103 -23.09 -19.21 -9.04
C LYS A 103 -24.49 -19.85 -9.14
N PRO A 104 -25.46 -19.51 -8.26
CA PRO A 104 -26.81 -20.02 -8.41
C PRO A 104 -27.54 -19.31 -9.54
N SER A 105 -27.83 -20.06 -10.61
CA SER A 105 -28.80 -19.70 -11.65
C SER A 105 -30.22 -19.80 -11.07
N ARG A 106 -31.00 -18.72 -11.17
CA ARG A 106 -32.46 -18.77 -11.00
C ARG A 106 -33.11 -18.14 -12.22
N LEU A 107 -33.50 -19.00 -13.16
CA LEU A 107 -34.46 -18.66 -14.21
C LEU A 107 -35.87 -18.56 -13.59
N PRO A 108 -36.72 -17.62 -14.04
CA PRO A 108 -38.09 -17.51 -13.53
C PRO A 108 -38.96 -18.69 -14.02
N PRO A 109 -39.99 -19.10 -13.26
CA PRO A 109 -40.87 -20.18 -13.66
C PRO A 109 -41.77 -19.73 -14.83
N LYS A 110 -41.82 -20.55 -15.89
CA LYS A 110 -42.80 -20.41 -16.97
C LYS A 110 -44.17 -20.86 -16.46
N ILE A 111 -45.13 -19.95 -16.38
CA ILE A 111 -46.54 -20.30 -16.20
C ILE A 111 -47.11 -20.47 -17.62
N SER A 112 -47.35 -21.71 -18.02
CA SER A 112 -48.24 -22.03 -19.14
C SER A 112 -49.46 -22.74 -18.57
N PRO A 113 -50.68 -22.21 -18.76
CA PRO A 113 -51.89 -23.04 -18.71
C PRO A 113 -52.24 -23.48 -20.15
N GLU A 114 -52.32 -24.79 -20.37
CA GLU A 114 -52.95 -25.42 -21.54
C GLU A 114 -54.37 -25.94 -21.16
N PRO A 115 -55.25 -26.25 -22.14
CA PRO A 115 -56.60 -25.66 -22.22
C PRO A 115 -57.75 -26.57 -21.76
N ALA A 116 -58.92 -25.97 -21.55
CA ALA A 116 -60.25 -26.54 -21.78
C ALA A 116 -61.22 -25.42 -22.15
#